data_AF-A0A1E5PGP6-F1
#
_entry.id   AF-A0A1E5PGP6-F1
#
_cell.length_a   1.000
_cell.length_b   1.000
_cell.length_c   1.000
_cell.angle_alpha   90.00
_cell.angle_beta   90.00
_cell.angle_gamma   90.00
#
_symmetry.space_group_name_H-M   'P 1'
#
loop_
_entity.id
_entity.type
_entity.pdbx_description
1 polymer ?
#
loop_
_entity_poly.entity_id
_entity_poly.type
_entity_poly.pdbx_seq_one_letter_code
_entity_poly.pdbx_strand_id
1 'polypeptide(L)'
;MGKSTLAWMLLERDGIPGCPTDALVSMLQRAAPQHGVRHGTHPDKAVPAQPFLVEFIRATAESLDDSDPLDGYVVEGDIVTPAAATAAAGLGMPLSCVFLGNAELTTEHLRAAPDWLDGADDTTYREIAAWVRQQSTALREACAASGHVYVELGAGYAQGLERAYSTLVERR
;
A
#
# COMPACT_ATOMS: atom_id res chain seq x y z
N MET A 1 -4.86 6.05 -0.63
CA MET A 1 -5.57 6.26 -1.92
C MET A 1 -4.81 5.53 -3.02
N GLY A 2 -5.49 4.99 -4.04
CA GLY A 2 -4.85 4.48 -5.27
C GLY A 2 -4.23 3.08 -5.25
N LYS A 3 -4.02 2.45 -4.08
CA LYS A 3 -3.37 1.13 -3.97
C LYS A 3 -4.13 0.03 -4.71
N SER A 4 -5.42 -0.14 -4.40
CA SER A 4 -6.24 -1.15 -5.06
C SER A 4 -6.41 -0.85 -6.55
N THR A 5 -6.50 0.42 -6.95
CA THR A 5 -6.51 0.82 -8.37
C THR A 5 -5.22 0.39 -9.07
N LEU A 6 -4.05 0.59 -8.46
CA LEU A 6 -2.77 0.16 -9.00
C LEU A 6 -2.66 -1.37 -9.09
N ALA A 7 -3.16 -2.09 -8.08
CA ALA A 7 -3.23 -3.55 -8.10
C ALA A 7 -4.13 -4.06 -9.24
N TRP A 8 -5.28 -3.41 -9.46
CA TRP A 8 -6.15 -3.68 -10.60
C TRP A 8 -5.46 -3.42 -11.94
N MET A 9 -4.71 -2.32 -12.07
CA MET A 9 -3.94 -2.05 -13.29
C MET A 9 -2.93 -3.17 -13.59
N LEU A 10 -2.21 -3.68 -12.59
CA LEU A 10 -1.25 -4.79 -12.74
C LEU A 10 -1.95 -6.10 -13.13
N LEU A 11 -3.13 -6.37 -12.56
CA LEU A 11 -3.92 -7.54 -12.93
C LEU A 11 -4.46 -7.44 -14.36
N GLU A 12 -5.05 -6.30 -14.73
CA GLU A 12 -5.69 -6.12 -16.04
C GLU A 12 -4.67 -6.05 -17.19
N ARG A 13 -3.52 -5.42 -16.97
CA ARG A 13 -2.53 -5.17 -18.04
C ARG A 13 -1.53 -6.30 -18.18
N ASP A 14 -1.11 -6.90 -17.07
CA ASP A 14 -0.01 -7.88 -17.05
C ASP A 14 -0.45 -9.25 -16.50
N GLY A 15 -1.71 -9.41 -16.08
CA GLY A 15 -2.21 -10.67 -15.52
C GLY A 15 -1.70 -10.98 -14.12
N ILE A 16 -1.09 -10.01 -13.43
CA ILE A 16 -0.43 -10.23 -12.14
C ILE A 16 -1.49 -10.31 -11.02
N PRO A 17 -1.66 -11.46 -10.36
CA PRO A 17 -2.58 -11.59 -9.25
C PRO A 17 -2.11 -10.82 -8.02
N GLY A 18 -3.02 -10.56 -7.09
CA GLY A 18 -2.65 -9.92 -5.83
C GLY A 18 -3.63 -10.18 -4.70
N CYS A 19 -3.18 -9.84 -3.50
CA CYS A 19 -3.95 -9.93 -2.27
C CYS A 19 -3.98 -8.59 -1.53
N PRO A 20 -5.17 -8.08 -1.18
CA PRO A 20 -5.29 -6.95 -0.26
C PRO A 20 -4.95 -7.42 1.16
N THR A 21 -4.07 -6.70 1.85
CA THR A 21 -3.67 -7.06 3.21
C THR A 21 -4.81 -6.97 4.22
N ASP A 22 -5.91 -6.28 3.90
CA ASP A 22 -7.12 -6.27 4.72
C ASP A 22 -7.73 -7.67 4.84
N ALA A 23 -7.53 -8.55 3.86
CA ALA A 23 -7.89 -9.96 3.95
C ALA A 23 -7.02 -10.69 4.99
N LEU A 24 -5.71 -10.45 4.98
CA LEU A 24 -4.76 -10.98 5.97
C LEU A 24 -5.11 -10.49 7.38
N VAL A 25 -5.36 -9.19 7.56
CA VAL A 25 -5.80 -8.62 8.85
C VAL A 25 -7.10 -9.26 9.32
N SER A 26 -8.09 -9.39 8.43
CA SER A 26 -9.39 -10.00 8.76
C SER A 26 -9.26 -11.48 9.11
N MET A 27 -8.39 -12.21 8.43
CA MET A 27 -8.10 -13.62 8.72
C MET A 27 -7.45 -13.75 10.10
N LEU A 28 -6.38 -12.99 10.38
CA LEU A 28 -5.66 -13.04 11.66
C LEU A 28 -6.54 -12.63 12.83
N GLN A 29 -7.37 -11.59 12.67
CA GLN A 29 -8.32 -11.15 13.68
C GLN A 29 -9.29 -12.27 14.10
N ARG A 30 -9.68 -13.15 13.16
CA ARG A 30 -10.65 -14.23 13.41
C ARG A 30 -9.98 -15.54 13.86
N ALA A 31 -8.91 -15.93 13.17
CA ALA A 31 -8.26 -17.23 13.35
C ALA A 31 -7.21 -17.23 14.44
N ALA A 32 -6.59 -16.07 14.73
CA ALA A 32 -5.50 -15.96 15.68
C ALA A 32 -5.55 -14.64 16.48
N PRO A 33 -6.68 -14.33 17.15
CA PRO A 33 -6.90 -13.04 17.83
C PRO A 33 -5.88 -12.72 18.93
N GLN A 34 -5.22 -13.74 19.49
CA GLN A 34 -4.17 -13.59 20.51
C GLN A 34 -2.97 -12.75 20.05
N HIS A 35 -2.77 -12.59 18.74
CA HIS A 35 -1.69 -11.77 18.20
C HIS A 35 -2.05 -10.27 18.08
N GLY A 36 -3.29 -9.88 18.40
CA GLY A 36 -3.70 -8.48 18.45
C GLY A 36 -3.82 -7.80 17.07
N VAL A 37 -3.70 -8.53 15.97
CA VAL A 37 -3.92 -8.01 14.61
C VAL A 37 -5.41 -7.76 14.39
N ARG A 38 -5.79 -6.50 14.16
CA ARG A 38 -7.19 -6.07 14.00
C ARG A 38 -7.28 -4.81 13.14
N HIS A 39 -8.46 -4.55 12.59
CA HIS A 39 -8.77 -3.26 11.98
C HIS A 39 -8.70 -2.11 13.00
N GLY A 40 -8.23 -0.95 12.57
CA GLY A 40 -7.93 0.20 13.44
C GLY A 40 -7.10 1.24 12.71
N THR A 41 -6.40 2.11 13.46
CA THR A 41 -5.48 3.06 12.85
C THR A 41 -4.28 2.34 12.23
N HIS A 42 -3.57 2.99 11.30
CA HIS A 42 -2.42 2.38 10.61
C HIS A 42 -1.37 1.80 11.59
N PRO A 43 -0.92 2.51 12.65
CA PRO A 43 -0.02 1.93 13.65
C PRO A 43 -0.61 0.71 14.38
N ASP A 44 -1.90 0.74 14.72
CA ASP A 44 -2.57 -0.33 15.48
C ASP A 44 -2.56 -1.67 14.73
N LYS A 45 -2.63 -1.63 13.39
CA LYS A 45 -2.67 -2.83 12.55
C LYS A 45 -1.30 -3.22 11.98
N ALA A 46 -0.46 -2.26 11.58
CA ALA A 46 0.78 -2.57 10.86
C ALA A 46 1.84 -3.26 11.73
N VAL A 47 2.05 -2.77 12.96
CA VAL A 47 3.08 -3.31 13.86
C VAL A 47 2.82 -4.78 14.24
N PRO A 48 1.63 -5.16 14.78
CA PRO A 48 1.38 -6.56 15.13
C PRO A 48 1.27 -7.47 13.90
N ALA A 49 0.89 -6.93 12.72
CA ALA A 49 0.78 -7.72 11.49
C ALA A 49 2.14 -7.97 10.80
N GLN A 50 3.18 -7.18 11.12
CA GLN A 50 4.44 -7.20 10.39
C GLN A 50 5.10 -8.60 10.30
N PRO A 51 5.20 -9.42 11.36
CA PRO A 51 5.79 -10.75 11.26
C PRO A 51 5.02 -11.65 10.28
N PHE A 52 3.69 -11.57 10.30
CA PHE A 52 2.82 -12.34 9.41
C PHE A 52 2.89 -11.86 7.97
N LEU A 53 3.02 -10.55 7.75
CA LEU A 53 3.19 -9.97 6.43
C LEU A 53 4.51 -10.42 5.79
N VAL A 54 5.63 -10.38 6.54
CA VAL A 54 6.94 -10.81 6.02
C VAL A 54 6.91 -12.29 5.66
N GLU A 55 6.28 -13.12 6.50
CA GLU A 55 6.08 -14.54 6.23
C GLU A 55 5.18 -14.80 5.02
N PHE A 56 4.11 -14.02 4.87
CA PHE A 56 3.24 -14.10 3.70
C PHE A 56 3.97 -13.73 2.40
N ILE A 57 4.77 -12.65 2.43
CA ILE A 57 5.61 -12.24 1.29
C ILE A 57 6.60 -13.38 0.95
N ARG A 58 7.25 -13.96 1.95
CA ARG A 58 8.17 -15.09 1.76
C ARG A 58 7.50 -16.27 1.08
N ALA A 59 6.40 -16.76 1.67
CA ALA A 59 5.68 -17.92 1.15
C ALA A 59 5.14 -17.68 -0.27
N THR A 60 4.77 -16.44 -0.57
CA THR A 60 4.35 -16.05 -1.91
C THR A 60 5.53 -16.10 -2.87
N ALA A 61 6.67 -15.50 -2.52
CA ALA A 61 7.87 -15.50 -3.36
C ALA A 61 8.38 -16.92 -3.64
N GLU A 62 8.38 -17.81 -2.64
CA GLU A 62 8.76 -19.23 -2.80
C GLU A 62 7.84 -20.02 -3.74
N SER A 63 6.63 -19.52 -4.01
CA SER A 63 5.67 -20.16 -4.93
C SER A 63 5.78 -19.70 -6.37
N LEU A 64 6.58 -18.66 -6.64
CA LEU A 64 6.78 -18.11 -7.98
C LEU A 64 7.83 -18.91 -8.75
N ASP A 65 7.67 -18.97 -10.06
CA ASP A 65 8.64 -19.50 -11.00
C ASP A 65 9.69 -18.43 -11.33
N ASP A 66 10.85 -18.50 -10.67
CA ASP A 66 12.00 -17.60 -10.90
C ASP A 66 12.48 -17.58 -12.38
N SER A 67 12.05 -18.55 -13.21
CA SER A 67 12.40 -18.58 -14.64
C SER A 67 11.43 -17.81 -15.54
N ASP A 68 10.25 -17.43 -15.03
CA ASP A 68 9.27 -16.59 -15.73
C ASP A 68 9.30 -15.16 -15.17
N PRO A 69 9.85 -14.17 -15.90
CA PRO A 69 9.91 -12.77 -15.44
C PRO A 69 8.53 -12.11 -15.31
N LEU A 70 7.46 -12.75 -15.81
CA LEU A 70 6.09 -12.29 -15.63
C LEU A 70 5.43 -12.88 -14.39
N ASP A 71 5.96 -13.98 -13.84
CA ASP A 71 5.42 -14.60 -12.64
C ASP A 71 5.71 -13.74 -11.42
N GLY A 72 4.64 -13.24 -10.83
CA GLY A 72 4.73 -12.27 -9.75
C GLY A 72 3.42 -12.15 -9.02
N TYR A 73 3.48 -11.54 -7.84
CA TYR A 73 2.33 -11.41 -6.96
C TYR A 73 2.32 -10.06 -6.27
N VAL A 74 1.16 -9.39 -6.28
CA VAL A 74 0.99 -8.08 -5.65
C VAL A 74 0.49 -8.26 -4.22
N VAL A 75 1.19 -7.64 -3.27
CA VAL A 75 0.71 -7.48 -1.90
C VAL A 75 0.43 -6.00 -1.69
N GLU A 76 -0.85 -5.64 -1.53
CA GLU A 76 -1.27 -4.24 -1.43
C GLU A 76 -2.02 -3.98 -0.12
N GLY A 77 -1.72 -2.86 0.53
CA GLY A 77 -2.53 -2.37 1.63
C GLY A 77 -1.72 -1.62 2.68
N ASP A 78 -2.41 -1.13 3.71
CA ASP A 78 -1.81 -0.18 4.67
C ASP A 78 -0.84 -0.84 5.66
N ILE A 79 -0.85 -2.17 5.83
CA ILE A 79 0.16 -2.82 6.68
C ILE A 79 1.50 -3.01 5.96
N VAL A 80 1.52 -2.80 4.63
CA VAL A 80 2.75 -2.78 3.83
C VAL A 80 3.43 -1.43 4.06
N THR A 81 4.36 -1.41 5.01
CA THR A 81 5.13 -0.22 5.37
C THR A 81 6.53 -0.24 4.74
N PRO A 82 7.20 0.93 4.59
CA PRO A 82 8.61 0.97 4.19
C PRO A 82 9.51 0.08 5.05
N ALA A 83 9.25 0.05 6.37
CA ALA A 83 9.99 -0.81 7.30
C ALA A 83 9.76 -2.31 7.04
N ALA A 84 8.53 -2.72 6.72
CA ALA A 84 8.23 -4.10 6.34
C ALA A 84 8.90 -4.49 5.02
N ALA A 85 8.87 -3.61 4.02
CA ALA A 85 9.56 -3.83 2.75
C ALA A 85 11.07 -3.95 2.92
N THR A 86 11.69 -3.08 3.74
CA THR A 86 13.12 -3.18 4.07
C THR A 86 13.46 -4.47 4.81
N ALA A 87 12.64 -4.89 5.76
CA ALA A 87 12.84 -6.14 6.47
C ALA A 87 12.79 -7.35 5.52
N ALA A 88 11.80 -7.39 4.62
CA ALA A 88 11.66 -8.45 3.62
C ALA A 88 12.81 -8.44 2.60
N ALA A 89 13.23 -7.27 2.11
CA ALA A 89 14.40 -7.13 1.23
C ALA A 89 15.71 -7.56 1.93
N GLY A 90 15.86 -7.28 3.23
CA GLY A 90 17.00 -7.72 4.04
C GLY A 90 17.11 -9.24 4.20
N LEU A 91 16.02 -9.97 3.92
CA LEU A 91 16.00 -11.44 3.86
C LEU A 91 16.33 -11.97 2.45
N GLY A 92 16.70 -11.11 1.51
CA GLY A 92 17.07 -11.48 0.14
C GLY A 92 15.87 -11.74 -0.78
N MET A 93 14.66 -11.33 -0.38
CA MET A 93 13.46 -11.52 -1.21
C MET A 93 13.48 -10.60 -2.43
N PRO A 94 13.15 -11.09 -3.65
CA PRO A 94 13.07 -10.28 -4.85
C PRO A 94 11.81 -9.40 -4.80
N LEU A 95 11.98 -8.13 -4.45
CA LEU A 95 10.87 -7.21 -4.20
C LEU A 95 11.02 -5.93 -5.00
N SER A 96 9.93 -5.54 -5.65
CA SER A 96 9.70 -4.20 -6.15
C SER A 96 8.55 -3.55 -5.39
N CYS A 97 8.76 -2.34 -4.88
CA CYS A 97 7.77 -1.65 -4.07
C CYS A 97 7.64 -0.17 -4.44
N VAL A 98 6.42 0.33 -4.32
CA VAL A 98 6.08 1.73 -4.48
C VAL A 98 5.07 2.11 -3.40
N PHE A 99 5.26 3.29 -2.83
CA PHE A 99 4.40 3.82 -1.78
C PHE A 99 3.64 5.04 -2.31
N LEU A 100 2.31 4.99 -2.20
CA LEU A 100 1.43 6.03 -2.71
C LEU A 100 0.99 6.96 -1.57
N GLY A 101 1.16 8.26 -1.76
CA GLY A 101 0.68 9.27 -0.83
C GLY A 101 0.01 10.45 -1.52
N ASN A 102 -0.59 11.29 -0.69
CA ASN A 102 -1.21 12.54 -1.12
C ASN A 102 -0.89 13.69 -0.14
N ALA A 103 0.35 14.18 -0.17
CA ALA A 103 0.83 15.23 0.74
C ALA A 103 0.26 16.62 0.38
N GLU A 104 -0.28 16.78 -0.82
CA GLU A 104 -0.90 18.01 -1.32
C GLU A 104 -2.44 17.92 -1.36
N LEU A 105 -3.04 16.94 -0.67
CA LEU A 105 -4.47 16.73 -0.68
C LEU A 105 -5.22 17.95 -0.12
N THR A 106 -6.17 18.48 -0.90
CA THR A 106 -7.06 19.56 -0.49
C THR A 106 -8.47 19.02 -0.22
N THR A 107 -9.31 19.85 0.38
CA THR A 107 -10.73 19.55 0.58
C THR A 107 -11.47 19.40 -0.75
N GLU A 108 -11.06 20.13 -1.78
CA GLU A 108 -11.67 20.07 -3.12
C GLU A 108 -11.38 18.72 -3.79
N HIS A 109 -10.17 18.20 -3.63
CA HIS A 109 -9.82 16.84 -4.08
C HIS A 109 -10.69 15.77 -3.40
N LEU A 110 -10.96 15.91 -2.10
CA LEU A 110 -11.81 14.97 -1.37
C LEU A 110 -13.28 15.05 -1.79
N ARG A 111 -13.82 16.25 -2.04
CA ARG A 111 -15.21 16.42 -2.51
C ARG A 111 -15.44 15.85 -3.92
N ALA A 112 -14.39 15.76 -4.72
CA ALA A 112 -14.43 15.12 -6.03
C ALA A 112 -14.22 13.59 -5.98
N ALA A 113 -13.90 13.02 -4.82
CA ALA A 113 -13.68 11.59 -4.66
C ALA A 113 -15.02 10.83 -4.52
N PRO A 114 -15.14 9.62 -5.09
CA PRO A 114 -16.38 8.86 -5.05
C PRO A 114 -16.70 8.34 -3.63
N ASP A 115 -17.89 8.69 -3.18
CA ASP A 115 -18.80 7.95 -2.29
C ASP A 115 -18.54 7.85 -0.78
N TRP A 116 -17.30 7.85 -0.28
CA TRP A 116 -17.06 7.54 1.16
C TRP A 116 -17.11 8.75 2.12
N LEU A 117 -17.19 9.98 1.58
CA LEU A 117 -17.39 11.22 2.34
C LEU A 117 -18.65 11.99 1.93
N ASP A 118 -19.54 11.34 1.18
CA ASP A 118 -20.78 11.97 0.78
C ASP A 118 -21.62 12.32 2.03
N GLY A 119 -22.13 13.55 2.08
CA GLY A 119 -22.85 14.11 3.23
C GLY A 119 -21.99 14.49 4.46
N ALA A 120 -20.66 14.37 4.41
CA ALA A 120 -19.79 14.86 5.49
C ALA A 120 -19.75 16.39 5.55
N ASP A 121 -19.53 16.96 6.75
CA ASP A 121 -19.42 18.41 6.91
C ASP A 121 -18.01 18.93 6.56
N ASP A 122 -17.91 20.24 6.37
CA ASP A 122 -16.65 20.92 6.03
C ASP A 122 -15.53 20.67 7.05
N THR A 123 -15.89 20.43 8.31
CA THR A 123 -14.92 20.11 9.38
C THR A 123 -14.31 18.73 9.15
N THR A 124 -15.14 17.72 8.89
CA THR A 124 -14.72 16.35 8.56
C THR A 124 -13.79 16.34 7.35
N TYR A 125 -14.14 17.07 6.28
CA TYR A 125 -13.29 17.21 5.10
C TYR A 125 -11.91 17.79 5.43
N ARG A 126 -11.86 18.85 6.25
CA ARG A 126 -10.59 19.47 6.67
C ARG A 126 -9.75 18.54 7.53
N GLU A 127 -10.37 17.83 8.47
CA GLU A 127 -9.70 16.87 9.36
C GLU A 127 -9.09 15.72 8.57
N ILE A 128 -9.85 15.13 7.65
CA ILE A 128 -9.35 14.06 6.80
C ILE A 128 -8.25 14.55 5.87
N ALA A 129 -8.41 15.72 5.24
CA ALA A 129 -7.36 16.29 4.41
C ALA A 129 -6.08 16.55 5.22
N ALA A 130 -6.19 17.08 6.43
CA ALA A 130 -5.04 17.28 7.33
C ALA A 130 -4.40 15.94 7.71
N TRP A 131 -5.20 14.94 8.09
CA TRP A 131 -4.72 13.62 8.47
C TRP A 131 -4.01 12.91 7.31
N VAL A 132 -4.61 12.86 6.11
CA VAL A 132 -3.98 12.23 4.93
C VAL A 132 -2.67 12.93 4.58
N ARG A 133 -2.62 14.28 4.61
CA ARG A 133 -1.37 15.01 4.35
C ARG A 133 -0.29 14.68 5.36
N GLN A 134 -0.65 14.59 6.64
CA GLN A 134 0.28 14.22 7.70
C GLN A 134 0.83 12.80 7.47
N GLN A 135 -0.05 11.82 7.23
CA GLN A 135 0.36 10.43 6.97
C GLN A 135 1.21 10.32 5.71
N SER A 136 0.85 11.04 4.65
CA SER A 136 1.59 11.03 3.38
C SER A 136 2.96 11.68 3.51
N THR A 137 3.08 12.73 4.32
CA THR A 137 4.37 13.37 4.62
C THR A 137 5.27 12.42 5.40
N ALA A 138 4.76 11.79 6.45
CA ALA A 138 5.51 10.80 7.22
C ALA A 138 5.92 9.59 6.37
N LEU A 139 5.03 9.13 5.49
CA LEU A 139 5.33 8.04 4.54
C LEU A 139 6.44 8.43 3.56
N ARG A 140 6.40 9.65 3.01
CA ARG A 140 7.42 10.19 2.11
C ARG A 140 8.80 10.24 2.79
N GLU A 141 8.85 10.70 4.04
CA GLU A 141 10.07 10.73 4.84
C GLU A 141 10.60 9.32 5.13
N ALA A 142 9.73 8.40 5.51
CA ALA A 142 10.10 7.00 5.74
C ALA A 142 10.64 6.32 4.47
N CYS A 143 10.03 6.58 3.31
CA CYS A 143 10.51 6.09 2.02
C CYS A 143 11.89 6.66 1.69
N ALA A 144 12.08 7.98 1.87
CA ALA A 144 13.37 8.62 1.63
C ALA A 144 14.48 8.05 2.53
N ALA A 145 14.19 7.79 3.81
CA ALA A 145 15.13 7.21 4.76
C ALA A 145 15.52 5.76 4.43
N SER A 146 14.66 5.03 3.72
CA SER A 146 14.85 3.60 3.38
C SER A 146 15.20 3.36 1.91
N GLY A 147 15.27 4.40 1.08
CA GLY A 147 15.56 4.31 -0.35
C GLY A 147 14.39 3.81 -1.20
N HIS A 148 13.17 3.74 -0.65
CA HIS A 148 11.98 3.28 -1.37
C HIS A 148 11.34 4.39 -2.21
N VAL A 149 10.63 4.00 -3.27
CA VAL A 149 9.96 4.96 -4.16
C VAL A 149 8.65 5.44 -3.54
N TYR A 150 8.53 6.75 -3.36
CA TYR A 150 7.27 7.43 -3.02
C TYR A 150 6.71 8.12 -4.27
N VAL A 151 5.40 7.96 -4.50
CA VAL A 151 4.67 8.64 -5.58
C VAL A 151 3.55 9.50 -4.99
N GLU A 152 3.59 10.78 -5.35
CA GLU A 152 2.58 11.78 -5.00
C GLU A 152 1.42 11.75 -6.01
N LEU A 153 0.18 11.67 -5.51
CA LEU A 153 -1.02 11.57 -6.35
C LEU A 153 -1.78 12.90 -6.50
N GLY A 154 -1.52 13.92 -5.67
CA GLY A 154 -2.38 15.09 -5.43
C GLY A 154 -2.94 15.82 -6.66
N ALA A 155 -2.11 16.29 -7.59
CA ALA A 155 -2.56 17.11 -8.73
C ALA A 155 -2.72 16.33 -10.05
N GLY A 156 -2.38 15.04 -10.06
CA GLY A 156 -2.27 14.25 -11.27
C GLY A 156 -2.50 12.77 -11.00
N TYR A 157 -3.62 12.42 -10.37
CA TYR A 157 -3.91 11.06 -9.89
C TYR A 157 -3.62 9.97 -10.94
N ALA A 158 -4.14 10.13 -12.16
CA ALA A 158 -3.91 9.18 -13.25
C ALA A 158 -2.43 9.09 -13.63
N GLN A 159 -1.74 10.22 -13.79
CA GLN A 159 -0.32 10.25 -14.14
C GLN A 159 0.56 9.68 -13.02
N GLY A 160 0.20 9.93 -11.76
CA GLY A 160 0.85 9.34 -10.60
C GLY A 160 0.68 7.83 -10.56
N LEU A 161 -0.53 7.32 -10.83
CA LEU A 161 -0.78 5.88 -10.95
C LEU A 161 0.02 5.24 -12.08
N GLU A 162 0.07 5.86 -13.27
CA GLU A 162 0.88 5.37 -14.39
C GLU A 162 2.38 5.35 -14.07
N ARG A 163 2.88 6.37 -13.36
CA ARG A 163 4.27 6.39 -12.89
C ARG A 163 4.54 5.29 -11.87
N ALA A 164 3.61 5.06 -10.94
CA ALA A 164 3.74 3.99 -9.95
C ALA A 164 3.73 2.60 -10.61
N TYR A 165 2.83 2.40 -11.59
CA TYR A 165 2.77 1.21 -12.41
C TYR A 165 4.09 0.98 -13.16
N SER A 166 4.57 1.98 -13.89
CA SER A 166 5.83 1.89 -14.64
C SER A 166 7.00 1.57 -13.72
N THR A 167 7.05 2.17 -12.52
CA THR A 167 8.09 1.88 -11.51
C THR A 167 8.10 0.42 -11.09
N LEU A 168 6.93 -0.21 -10.95
CA LEU A 168 6.83 -1.61 -10.54
C LEU A 168 7.17 -2.58 -11.68
N VAL A 169 6.85 -2.23 -12.92
CA VAL A 169 7.12 -3.09 -14.10
C VAL A 169 8.58 -2.97 -14.56
N GLU A 170 9.16 -1.76 -14.56
CA GLU A 170 10.55 -1.52 -15.00
C GLU A 170 11.60 -2.08 -14.04
N ARG A 171 11.22 -2.35 -12.78
CA ARG A 171 12.10 -2.86 -11.73
C ARG A 171 11.84 -4.34 -11.41
N ARG A 172 11.13 -5.05 -12.27
CA ARG A 172 11.00 -6.51 -12.20
C ARG A 172 12.23 -7.20 -12.77
#